data_AF-I4A9B9-F1
#
_entry.id   AF-I4A9B9-F1
#
_cell.length_a   1.000
_cell.length_b   1.000
_cell.length_c   1.000
_cell.angle_alpha   90.00
_cell.angle_beta   90.00
_cell.angle_gamma   90.00
#
_symmetry.space_group_name_H-M   'P 1'
#
loop_
_entity.id
_entity.type
_entity.pdbx_description
1 polymer ?
#
loop_
_entity_poly.entity_id
_entity_poly.type
_entity_poly.pdbx_seq_one_letter_code
_entity_poly.pdbx_strand_id
1 'polypeptide(L)'
;MKKLGAFLLSVVLCFGLLIIPSAALGVENELIQPQVVPQCGHYATHDMLSAGWGNIFNKGTGTSLFSGWRSCFQCTRCYLVLVCENEPLNGYPCGLWATWQPNERLTSTYTTILKNPNEIYYESSDRIYGVTFRYHQYN
;
A
#
# COMPACT_ATOMS: atom_id res chain seq x y z
N MET A 1 -24.23 -4.62 -73.92
CA MET A 1 -23.69 -3.68 -72.90
C MET A 1 -24.15 -4.15 -71.54
N LYS A 2 -23.35 -4.97 -70.86
CA LYS A 2 -23.75 -5.64 -69.60
C LYS A 2 -22.54 -5.68 -68.67
N LYS A 3 -22.79 -5.30 -67.40
CA LYS A 3 -22.00 -5.55 -66.18
C LYS A 3 -20.77 -4.65 -65.95
N LEU A 4 -21.03 -3.47 -65.40
CA LEU A 4 -20.09 -2.74 -64.53
C LEU A 4 -20.88 -2.26 -63.33
N GLY A 5 -20.59 -2.76 -62.13
CA GLY A 5 -21.22 -2.28 -60.90
C GLY A 5 -21.67 -3.38 -59.96
N ALA A 6 -20.74 -4.22 -59.48
CA ALA A 6 -21.01 -5.09 -58.33
C ALA A 6 -19.72 -5.62 -57.66
N PHE A 7 -18.62 -4.85 -57.65
CA PHE A 7 -17.36 -5.36 -57.07
C PHE A 7 -16.65 -4.43 -56.08
N LEU A 8 -17.15 -3.21 -55.85
CA LEU A 8 -16.49 -2.24 -54.97
C LEU A 8 -17.17 -2.04 -53.61
N LEU A 9 -18.29 -2.72 -53.32
CA LEU A 9 -19.01 -2.58 -52.05
C LEU A 9 -18.69 -3.68 -51.02
N SER A 10 -17.87 -4.68 -51.35
CA SER A 10 -17.58 -5.82 -50.46
C SER A 10 -16.23 -5.77 -49.77
N VAL A 11 -15.32 -4.87 -50.18
CA VAL A 11 -13.95 -4.84 -49.62
C VAL A 11 -13.81 -3.82 -48.48
N VAL A 12 -14.71 -2.83 -48.41
CA VAL A 12 -14.65 -1.78 -47.37
C VAL A 12 -15.33 -2.20 -46.05
N LEU A 13 -16.19 -3.23 -46.06
CA LEU A 13 -16.84 -3.70 -44.83
C LEU A 13 -15.99 -4.67 -43.98
N CYS A 14 -14.89 -5.21 -44.51
CA CYS A 14 -14.06 -6.19 -43.79
C CYS A 14 -12.81 -5.60 -43.11
N PHE A 15 -12.53 -4.31 -43.28
CA PHE A 15 -11.38 -3.64 -42.63
C PHE A 15 -11.79 -2.64 -41.53
N GLY A 16 -13.09 -2.49 -41.25
CA GLY A 16 -13.62 -1.50 -40.30
C GLY A 16 -13.82 -1.98 -38.85
N LEU A 17 -13.48 -3.23 -38.52
CA LEU A 17 -13.62 -3.79 -37.18
C LEU A 17 -12.37 -4.62 -36.87
N LEU A 18 -11.32 -3.98 -36.33
CA LEU A 18 -10.29 -4.60 -35.48
C LEU A 18 -9.27 -3.52 -35.06
N ILE A 19 -9.74 -2.47 -34.37
CA ILE A 19 -8.91 -1.75 -33.41
C ILE A 19 -9.73 -1.66 -32.13
N ILE A 20 -9.77 -2.78 -31.41
CA ILE A 20 -10.05 -2.71 -29.99
C ILE A 20 -8.73 -2.20 -29.38
N PRO A 21 -8.70 -1.06 -28.68
CA PRO A 21 -7.55 -0.76 -27.86
C PRO A 21 -7.47 -1.85 -26.79
N SER A 22 -6.50 -2.75 -26.93
CA SER A 22 -6.18 -3.81 -25.96
C SER A 22 -5.52 -3.25 -24.70
N ALA A 23 -6.10 -2.20 -24.14
CA ALA A 23 -5.75 -1.63 -22.85
C ALA A 23 -6.98 -1.65 -21.92
N ALA A 24 -7.76 -2.72 -21.97
CA ALA A 24 -8.33 -3.26 -20.75
C ALA A 24 -7.25 -4.17 -20.16
N LEU A 25 -6.21 -3.55 -19.57
CA LEU A 25 -5.36 -4.24 -18.61
C LEU A 25 -6.32 -4.78 -17.57
N GLY A 26 -6.50 -6.09 -17.58
CA GLY A 26 -7.20 -6.79 -16.52
C GLY A 26 -6.58 -6.31 -15.23
N VAL A 27 -7.37 -5.59 -14.43
CA VAL A 27 -7.17 -5.62 -12.99
C VAL A 27 -7.40 -7.07 -12.66
N GLU A 28 -6.30 -7.83 -12.66
CA GLU A 28 -6.27 -9.13 -12.02
C GLU A 28 -6.91 -8.88 -10.67
N ASN A 29 -7.94 -9.66 -10.39
CA ASN A 29 -8.67 -9.61 -9.14
C ASN A 29 -7.64 -10.05 -8.09
N GLU A 30 -6.77 -9.12 -7.68
CA GLU A 30 -5.88 -9.22 -6.54
C GLU A 30 -6.84 -9.58 -5.44
N LEU A 31 -6.83 -10.86 -5.08
CA LEU A 31 -7.51 -11.35 -3.90
C LEU A 31 -7.14 -10.36 -2.81
N ILE A 32 -8.10 -9.52 -2.41
CA ILE A 32 -7.94 -8.56 -1.33
C ILE A 32 -7.61 -9.44 -0.12
N GLN A 33 -6.32 -9.65 0.12
CA GLN A 33 -5.85 -10.35 1.29
C GLN A 33 -6.26 -9.44 2.44
N PRO A 34 -7.06 -9.92 3.41
CA PRO A 34 -7.41 -9.09 4.54
C PRO A 34 -6.11 -8.59 5.16
N GLN A 35 -5.97 -7.27 5.22
CA GLN A 35 -4.76 -6.61 5.71
C GLN A 35 -4.74 -6.74 7.23
N VAL A 36 -4.34 -7.93 7.71
CA VAL A 36 -4.34 -8.23 9.13
C VAL A 36 -2.97 -7.88 9.69
N VAL A 37 -2.93 -6.83 10.50
CA VAL A 37 -1.79 -6.60 11.41
C VAL A 37 -1.71 -7.80 12.35
N PRO A 38 -0.52 -8.39 12.59
CA PRO A 38 -0.36 -9.50 13.52
C PRO A 38 -1.02 -9.21 14.87
N GLN A 39 -1.57 -10.21 15.56
CA GLN A 39 -2.22 -10.00 16.85
C GLN A 39 -1.27 -9.38 17.90
N CYS A 40 -1.76 -8.45 18.72
CA CYS A 40 -0.99 -7.83 19.82
C CYS A 40 -0.94 -8.75 21.05
N GLY A 41 -0.34 -9.94 20.92
CA GLY A 41 -0.30 -10.93 22.00
C GLY A 41 -1.71 -11.23 22.52
N HIS A 42 -1.99 -10.89 23.78
CA HIS A 42 -3.30 -11.09 24.42
C HIS A 42 -4.30 -9.93 24.24
N TYR A 43 -3.93 -8.86 23.56
CA TYR A 43 -4.76 -7.66 23.40
C TYR A 43 -5.48 -7.64 22.04
N ALA A 44 -6.72 -7.12 22.04
CA ALA A 44 -7.54 -7.01 20.85
C ALA A 44 -6.97 -6.05 19.79
N THR A 45 -6.23 -5.02 20.22
CA THR A 45 -5.63 -4.02 19.33
C THR A 45 -4.21 -3.64 19.77
N HIS A 46 -3.41 -3.19 18.81
CA HIS A 46 -2.15 -2.50 19.04
C HIS A 46 -2.40 -1.05 19.44
N ASP A 47 -1.89 -0.67 20.60
CA ASP A 47 -1.83 0.72 21.03
C ASP A 47 -0.52 1.35 20.52
N MET A 48 -0.58 1.99 19.36
CA MET A 48 0.54 2.52 18.59
C MET A 48 0.83 3.99 18.96
N LEU A 49 1.96 4.22 19.62
CA LEU A 49 2.42 5.56 20.01
C LEU A 49 3.36 6.11 18.94
N SER A 50 3.23 7.41 18.60
CA SER A 50 4.17 8.08 17.70
C SER A 50 5.62 7.92 18.21
N ALA A 51 6.52 7.49 17.33
CA ALA A 51 7.88 7.08 17.67
C ALA A 51 8.94 7.75 16.75
N GLY A 52 8.60 8.89 16.17
CA GLY A 52 9.48 9.66 15.28
C GLY A 52 9.26 9.33 13.81
N TRP A 53 10.35 9.10 13.10
CA TRP A 53 10.43 9.10 11.64
C TRP A 53 10.79 7.72 11.09
N GLY A 54 10.09 7.29 10.05
CA GLY A 54 10.19 5.97 9.47
C GLY A 54 10.47 6.01 7.97
N ASN A 55 11.16 5.00 7.46
CA ASN A 55 11.27 4.74 6.04
C ASN A 55 11.20 3.23 5.75
N ILE A 56 10.61 2.88 4.61
CA ILE A 56 10.44 1.51 4.14
C ILE A 56 11.30 1.32 2.90
N PHE A 57 12.18 0.33 2.91
CA PHE A 57 12.95 -0.08 1.74
C PHE A 57 12.39 -1.37 1.18
N ASN A 58 12.23 -1.40 -0.14
CA ASN A 58 11.93 -2.64 -0.86
C ASN A 58 13.19 -3.51 -0.90
N LYS A 59 13.10 -4.72 -0.36
CA LYS A 59 14.23 -5.66 -0.28
C LYS A 59 14.72 -6.13 -1.65
N GLY A 60 13.83 -6.23 -2.63
CA GLY A 60 14.17 -6.67 -3.99
C GLY A 60 14.96 -5.62 -4.77
N THR A 61 14.64 -4.34 -4.60
CA THR A 61 15.26 -3.24 -5.36
C THR A 61 16.29 -2.44 -4.57
N GLY A 62 16.26 -2.52 -3.23
CA GLY A 62 17.05 -1.68 -2.33
C GLY A 62 16.62 -0.22 -2.32
N THR A 63 15.48 0.12 -2.92
CA THR A 63 15.01 1.51 -3.02
C THR A 63 14.05 1.86 -1.89
N SER A 64 14.17 3.11 -1.41
CA SER A 64 13.18 3.73 -0.52
C SER A 64 11.82 3.80 -1.23
N LEU A 65 10.75 3.45 -0.53
CA LEU A 65 9.38 3.62 -1.03
C LEU A 65 8.93 5.09 -0.99
N PHE A 66 9.55 5.89 -0.13
CA PHE A 66 9.18 7.28 0.10
C PHE A 66 10.27 8.23 -0.39
N SER A 67 9.88 9.42 -0.83
CA SER A 67 10.82 10.51 -1.16
C SER A 67 11.40 11.22 0.09
N GLY A 68 11.07 10.74 1.29
CA GLY A 68 11.53 11.30 2.56
C GLY A 68 11.08 10.47 3.75
N TRP A 69 11.37 10.97 4.96
CA TRP A 69 10.97 10.37 6.21
C TRP A 69 9.47 10.55 6.49
N ARG A 70 8.81 9.48 6.94
CA ARG A 70 7.36 9.43 7.18
C ARG A 70 7.02 9.05 8.61
N SER A 71 5.74 8.95 8.94
CA SER A 71 5.28 8.72 10.31
C SER A 71 5.62 7.32 10.79
N CYS A 72 6.34 7.24 11.91
CA CYS A 72 6.67 5.98 12.59
C CYS A 72 5.91 5.88 13.91
N PHE A 73 5.41 4.69 14.20
CA PHE A 73 4.71 4.36 15.43
C PHE A 73 5.28 3.08 16.02
N GLN A 74 5.24 2.97 17.34
CA GLN A 74 5.58 1.74 18.05
C GLN A 74 4.50 1.39 19.06
N CYS A 75 4.12 0.11 19.07
CA CYS A 75 3.15 -0.39 20.04
C CYS A 75 3.72 -0.28 21.45
N THR A 76 2.96 0.31 22.37
CA THR A 76 3.36 0.47 23.78
C THR A 76 3.46 -0.86 24.54
N ARG A 77 2.87 -1.93 24.00
CA ARG A 77 2.74 -3.24 24.65
C ARG A 77 3.71 -4.27 24.10
N CYS A 78 3.61 -4.58 22.81
CA CYS A 78 4.42 -5.61 22.16
C CYS A 78 5.59 -5.05 21.35
N TYR A 79 5.77 -3.73 21.31
CA TYR A 79 6.82 -3.05 20.56
C TYR A 79 6.84 -3.27 19.04
N LEU A 80 5.76 -3.83 18.47
CA LEU A 80 5.57 -3.86 17.02
C LEU A 80 5.71 -2.44 16.47
N VAL A 81 6.55 -2.26 15.46
CA VAL A 81 6.74 -0.98 14.79
C VAL A 81 5.87 -0.94 13.55
N LEU A 82 5.29 0.22 13.26
CA LEU A 82 4.51 0.48 12.06
C LEU A 82 4.97 1.80 11.44
N VAL A 83 5.27 1.79 10.15
CA VAL A 83 5.58 2.99 9.38
C VAL A 83 4.48 3.22 8.35
N CYS A 84 3.88 4.40 8.36
CA CYS A 84 2.91 4.87 7.36
C CYS A 84 3.56 5.89 6.43
N GLU A 85 3.07 5.98 5.19
CA GLU A 85 3.46 7.01 4.23
C GLU A 85 3.02 8.42 4.66
N ASN A 86 1.80 8.54 5.20
CA ASN A 86 1.29 9.79 5.74
C ASN A 86 1.06 9.69 7.25
N GLU A 87 0.43 10.72 7.83
CA GLU A 87 0.19 10.86 9.27
C GLU A 87 -1.29 10.60 9.62
N PRO A 88 -1.66 9.38 10.06
CA PRO A 88 -3.04 9.04 10.41
C PRO A 88 -3.60 9.86 11.57
N LEU A 89 -2.75 10.32 12.50
CA LEU A 89 -3.23 11.13 13.62
C LEU A 89 -3.74 12.52 13.21
N ASN A 90 -3.46 12.95 11.99
CA ASN A 90 -3.98 14.19 11.39
C ASN A 90 -5.19 13.92 10.47
N GLY A 91 -5.71 12.69 10.44
CA GLY A 91 -6.84 12.29 9.58
C GLY A 91 -6.45 12.01 8.13
N TYR A 92 -5.15 11.91 7.81
CA TYR A 92 -4.69 11.50 6.49
C TYR A 92 -4.69 9.98 6.36
N PRO A 93 -4.94 9.44 5.15
CA PRO A 93 -4.83 8.00 4.93
C PRO A 93 -3.41 7.52 5.24
N CYS A 94 -3.24 6.37 5.89
CA CYS A 94 -1.89 5.85 6.18
C CYS A 94 -1.05 5.68 4.90
N GLY A 95 -1.70 5.38 3.76
CA GLY A 95 -1.03 5.22 2.47
C GLY A 95 -0.29 3.89 2.42
N LEU A 96 0.89 3.87 1.79
CA LEU A 96 1.76 2.70 1.86
C LEU A 96 2.31 2.50 3.28
N TRP A 97 2.25 1.28 3.79
CA TRP A 97 2.70 0.98 5.14
C TRP A 97 3.28 -0.43 5.28
N ALA A 98 4.11 -0.61 6.30
CA ALA A 98 4.57 -1.93 6.71
C ALA A 98 4.92 -1.93 8.20
N THR A 99 5.10 -3.14 8.74
CA THR A 99 5.47 -3.34 10.14
C THR A 99 6.86 -3.95 10.29
N TRP A 100 7.49 -3.73 11.43
CA TRP A 100 8.68 -4.45 11.85
C TRP A 100 8.43 -5.21 13.15
N GLN A 101 9.13 -6.33 13.30
CA GLN A 101 8.85 -7.39 14.26
C GLN A 101 8.66 -6.86 15.70
N PRO A 102 7.79 -7.52 16.49
CA PRO A 102 7.57 -7.14 17.88
C PRO A 102 8.78 -7.50 18.77
N ASN A 103 8.69 -7.10 20.04
CA ASN A 103 9.56 -7.42 21.18
C ASN A 103 10.80 -6.54 21.40
N GLU A 104 11.07 -5.57 20.53
CA GLU A 104 12.22 -4.67 20.69
C GLU A 104 11.80 -3.20 20.70
N ARG A 105 12.12 -2.50 21.79
CA ARG A 105 11.85 -1.06 21.91
C ARG A 105 12.79 -0.27 21.00
N LEU A 106 12.24 0.70 20.26
CA LEU A 106 13.06 1.63 19.48
C LEU A 106 13.91 2.49 20.42
N THR A 107 15.19 2.63 20.07
CA THR A 107 16.17 3.47 20.78
C THR A 107 16.55 4.72 19.99
N SER A 108 16.06 4.83 18.75
CA SER A 108 16.31 5.92 17.80
C SER A 108 15.00 6.57 17.38
N THR A 109 15.05 7.87 17.06
CA THR A 109 13.93 8.61 16.45
C THR A 109 13.82 8.39 14.95
N TYR A 110 14.80 7.73 14.33
CA TYR A 110 14.80 7.35 12.92
C TYR A 110 14.81 5.83 12.81
N THR A 111 13.83 5.29 12.09
CA THR A 111 13.64 3.85 11.91
C THR A 111 13.58 3.49 10.43
N THR A 112 14.34 2.48 10.04
CA THR A 112 14.31 1.94 8.68
C THR A 112 13.87 0.49 8.72
N ILE A 113 12.87 0.14 7.91
CA ILE A 113 12.36 -1.22 7.80
C ILE A 113 12.60 -1.73 6.37
N LEU A 114 13.14 -2.95 6.26
CA LEU A 114 13.41 -3.60 4.98
C LEU A 114 12.37 -4.71 4.78
N LYS A 115 11.59 -4.64 3.70
CA LYS A 115 10.46 -5.54 3.46
C LYS A 115 10.41 -6.05 2.02
N ASN A 116 9.93 -7.28 1.85
CA ASN A 116 9.59 -7.78 0.53
C ASN A 116 8.34 -7.06 0.00
N PRO A 117 8.14 -6.95 -1.33
CA PRO A 117 6.97 -6.29 -1.92
C PRO A 117 5.62 -6.78 -1.38
N ASN A 118 5.50 -8.07 -1.06
CA ASN A 118 4.28 -8.70 -0.53
C ASN A 118 4.06 -8.49 0.99
N GLU A 119 4.97 -7.81 1.67
CA GLU A 119 4.86 -7.42 3.08
C GLU A 119 4.63 -5.91 3.26
N ILE A 120 4.36 -5.22 2.14
CA ILE A 120 4.04 -3.80 2.07
C ILE A 120 2.57 -3.70 1.67
N TYR A 121 1.82 -2.94 2.44
CA TYR A 121 0.37 -2.83 2.32
C TYR A 121 -0.01 -1.39 1.97
N TYR A 122 -1.25 -1.21 1.56
CA TYR A 122 -1.82 0.12 1.27
C TYR A 122 -3.14 0.31 1.98
N GLU A 123 -3.28 1.40 2.73
CA GLU A 123 -4.51 1.75 3.43
C GLU A 123 -4.98 3.15 3.01
N SER A 124 -6.22 3.23 2.54
CA SER A 124 -6.85 4.48 2.05
C SER A 124 -7.61 5.23 3.16
N SER A 125 -7.62 4.69 4.38
CA SER A 125 -8.16 5.31 5.59
C SER A 125 -7.04 5.77 6.56
N ASP A 126 -7.39 6.67 7.47
CA ASP A 126 -6.63 7.01 8.68
C ASP A 126 -6.68 5.90 9.76
N ARG A 127 -7.32 4.77 9.46
CA ARG A 127 -7.48 3.63 10.37
C ARG A 127 -6.90 2.38 9.74
N ILE A 128 -6.16 1.63 10.54
CA ILE A 128 -5.76 0.26 10.22
C ILE A 128 -6.50 -0.68 11.18
N TYR A 129 -7.11 -1.75 10.66
CA TYR A 129 -7.80 -2.73 11.49
C TYR A 129 -6.85 -3.33 12.53
N GLY A 130 -7.29 -3.38 13.80
CA GLY A 130 -6.47 -3.88 14.90
C GLY A 130 -5.44 -2.89 15.43
N VAL A 131 -5.46 -1.62 14.99
CA VAL A 131 -4.52 -0.57 15.44
C VAL A 131 -5.27 0.63 16.01
N THR A 132 -4.71 1.23 17.07
CA THR A 132 -5.13 2.51 17.64
C THR A 132 -3.92 3.42 17.71
N PHE A 133 -3.95 4.55 17.01
CA PHE A 133 -2.85 5.53 16.99
C PHE A 133 -3.00 6.58 18.09
N ARG A 134 -1.90 7.00 18.72
CA ARG A 134 -1.86 8.14 19.66
C ARG A 134 -0.55 8.94 19.56
N TYR A 135 -0.61 10.24 19.83
CA TYR A 135 0.58 11.06 20.08
C TYR A 135 1.14 10.81 21.49
N HIS A 136 2.44 11.07 21.67
CA HIS A 136 3.00 11.26 23.01
C HIS A 136 2.25 12.38 23.72
N GLN A 137 1.67 12.07 24.88
CA GLN A 137 1.21 13.10 25.80
C GLN A 137 2.47 13.67 26.47
N TYR A 138 2.86 14.89 26.09
CA TYR A 138 3.80 15.66 26.86
C TYR A 138 3.02 16.26 28.04
N ASN A 139 3.20 15.67 29.23
CA ASN A 139 2.79 16.31 30.49
C ASN A 139 3.86 17.32 30.91
#